data_AF-A0A0L0UZR5-F1
#
_entry.id   AF-A0A0L0UZR5-F1
#
_cell.length_a   1.000
_cell.length_b   1.000
_cell.length_c   1.000
_cell.angle_alpha   90.00
_cell.angle_beta   90.00
_cell.angle_gamma   90.00
#
_symmetry.space_group_name_H-M   'P 1'
#
loop_
_entity.id
_entity.type
_entity.pdbx_description
1 polymer ?
#
loop_
_entity_poly.entity_id
_entity_poly.type
_entity_poly.pdbx_seq_one_letter_code
_entity_poly.pdbx_strand_id
1 'polypeptide(L)'
;MADKIPLPDSPRHEEEEEEELNLIVNGLLSSIDGQHTSLLPLYQTMTTTTRILSKPGQLLREKLAERLDQLDKLKLSSDKDEEIRNTEFENLQLKLKQEEEKRAKSISLLRAVRQKLVQTEKDKLALENELNEINNHSTTKINELQSDKRNLEDLLTKSKISQEQQLSKLRHSYERENQSIKTQFERELSSKKTQYELDTITSKAAYERELSNRNQKLSQLENRVKELSSERDHLFNQLQKRQAELEESIAQEDLIKSNSIELNHQLNESHNQIQILTEQIHKLTSTTQEDPSQSNLIVNELEHQYSSKIKSLESLVNQLKKEKSDIEFDLNESLNERLAQIDQLRSQSKLKNQEYADCIQFMNKRNQEIIDSDHQIDLLKQDLNKEKESNLNLTSLIDNLQIELDNLKSQYNLQMEELKNLKIHIEELKKSEDTLKIEIQNLKVNEIKKIDEVKGLFMKKDIHNQRKEGVGYFANFNNSDRRPSASSSSQTCLPTLTSPTSTTTTQQRDQEEDCQLDSRTSTSSHTQLQTHHPSSSTIDLGSEASSLPVIEDEAELNFEYLRNTLLQFLEHKEMRPHLVRVLGVILHFTPQEIRRLASKV
;
A
#
# COMPACT_ATOMS: atom_id res chain seq x y z
N MET A 1 -53.99 29.88 66.90
CA MET A 1 -55.30 30.50 66.63
C MET A 1 -56.29 29.34 66.67
N ALA A 2 -56.98 29.05 67.79
CA ALA A 2 -58.00 29.89 68.48
C ALA A 2 -59.24 30.04 67.58
N ASP A 3 -60.48 29.68 67.96
CA ASP A 3 -61.04 29.15 69.23
C ASP A 3 -62.21 28.18 68.92
N LYS A 4 -62.42 27.08 69.67
CA LYS A 4 -63.38 26.90 70.80
C LYS A 4 -64.80 27.48 70.59
N ILE A 5 -65.82 26.59 70.62
CA ILE A 5 -67.06 26.62 71.44
C ILE A 5 -67.92 25.36 71.11
N PRO A 6 -68.34 24.55 72.12
CA PRO A 6 -69.36 23.50 71.94
C PRO A 6 -70.48 23.44 73.02
N LEU A 7 -71.67 22.95 72.64
CA LEU A 7 -72.71 22.28 73.50
C LEU A 7 -73.37 23.14 74.64
N PRO A 8 -74.32 22.64 75.49
CA PRO A 8 -75.08 21.36 75.53
C PRO A 8 -76.63 21.42 75.82
N ASP A 9 -77.29 20.27 75.65
CA ASP A 9 -78.29 19.52 76.47
C ASP A 9 -79.36 20.13 77.43
N SER A 10 -80.51 19.41 77.47
CA SER A 10 -81.16 18.75 78.66
C SER A 10 -82.63 19.09 79.05
N PRO A 11 -83.36 18.17 79.75
CA PRO A 11 -84.84 18.14 79.87
C PRO A 11 -85.43 18.10 81.32
N ARG A 12 -86.75 17.79 81.44
CA ARG A 12 -87.54 17.41 82.66
C ARG A 12 -87.91 18.57 83.63
N HIS A 13 -88.88 18.49 84.57
CA HIS A 13 -89.80 17.44 85.10
C HIS A 13 -91.09 18.10 85.69
N GLU A 14 -92.12 17.30 86.05
CA GLU A 14 -93.21 17.52 87.06
C GLU A 14 -94.17 18.75 86.91
N GLU A 15 -95.48 18.74 87.19
CA GLU A 15 -96.47 18.01 88.03
C GLU A 15 -97.01 18.81 89.26
N GLU A 16 -98.35 18.77 89.38
CA GLU A 16 -99.22 19.00 90.56
C GLU A 16 -99.54 20.44 91.09
N GLU A 17 -100.64 20.44 91.88
CA GLU A 17 -101.29 21.52 92.67
C GLU A 17 -102.14 22.60 91.95
N GLU A 18 -103.48 22.46 92.06
CA GLU A 18 -104.37 23.47 92.69
C GLU A 18 -105.82 22.90 92.87
N GLU A 19 -106.02 22.04 93.87
CA GLU A 19 -107.35 21.72 94.42
C GLU A 19 -107.74 22.71 95.54
N GLU A 20 -108.09 23.96 95.21
CA GLU A 20 -108.41 24.95 96.27
C GLU A 20 -109.65 25.84 96.03
N LEU A 21 -110.68 25.31 95.36
CA LEU A 21 -111.93 26.07 95.09
C LEU A 21 -113.25 25.34 95.43
N ASN A 22 -113.19 24.24 96.20
CA ASN A 22 -114.37 23.47 96.63
C ASN A 22 -114.78 23.64 98.11
N LEU A 23 -114.20 24.60 98.85
CA LEU A 23 -114.40 24.74 100.31
C LEU A 23 -115.27 25.92 100.78
N ILE A 24 -115.91 26.69 99.88
CA ILE A 24 -116.59 27.96 100.26
C ILE A 24 -118.12 27.97 100.06
N VAL A 25 -118.71 27.12 99.22
CA VAL A 25 -120.15 27.26 98.85
C VAL A 25 -121.11 26.45 99.72
N ASN A 26 -120.64 25.48 100.51
CA ASN A 26 -121.48 24.68 101.44
C ASN A 26 -121.78 25.38 102.80
N GLY A 27 -121.66 26.71 102.87
CA GLY A 27 -121.79 27.49 104.12
C GLY A 27 -123.13 28.18 104.38
N LEU A 28 -124.06 28.23 103.41
CA LEU A 28 -125.27 29.08 103.49
C LEU A 28 -126.58 28.30 103.29
N LEU A 29 -126.80 27.28 104.12
CA LEU A 29 -128.08 26.58 104.20
C LEU A 29 -128.46 26.20 105.64
N SER A 30 -128.53 27.22 106.52
CA SER A 30 -129.20 27.13 107.84
C SER A 30 -129.49 28.51 108.45
N SER A 31 -130.54 29.17 107.95
CA SER A 31 -131.31 30.12 108.77
C SER A 31 -132.68 30.44 108.17
N ILE A 32 -133.66 30.45 109.06
CA ILE A 32 -135.06 30.93 108.91
C ILE A 32 -136.02 29.88 108.33
N ASP A 33 -136.43 29.01 109.25
CA ASP A 33 -137.67 28.25 109.21
C ASP A 33 -138.89 29.17 109.51
N GLY A 34 -140.06 28.79 109.00
CA GLY A 34 -141.37 29.26 109.47
C GLY A 34 -141.85 30.68 109.11
N GLN A 35 -142.66 30.79 108.06
CA GLN A 35 -144.11 31.06 108.24
C GLN A 35 -144.94 30.77 106.97
N HIS A 36 -146.23 30.49 107.18
CA HIS A 36 -147.07 29.70 106.27
C HIS A 36 -148.04 30.54 105.41
N THR A 37 -148.77 29.84 104.52
CA THR A 37 -150.10 30.20 103.96
C THR A 37 -150.25 31.41 103.01
N SER A 38 -150.19 31.14 101.69
CA SER A 38 -151.24 31.59 100.72
C SER A 38 -151.16 30.90 99.33
N LEU A 39 -151.09 29.57 99.29
CA LEU A 39 -151.26 28.79 98.04
C LEU A 39 -152.74 28.48 97.80
N LEU A 40 -153.43 29.25 96.95
CA LEU A 40 -154.67 28.80 96.28
C LEU A 40 -155.02 29.52 94.96
N PRO A 41 -154.82 30.84 94.78
CA PRO A 41 -155.13 31.51 93.51
C PRO A 41 -154.18 31.17 92.35
N LEU A 42 -152.96 30.72 92.66
CA LEU A 42 -151.88 30.49 91.68
C LEU A 42 -152.13 29.29 90.73
N TYR A 43 -153.07 28.39 91.07
CA TYR A 43 -153.29 27.14 90.33
C TYR A 43 -154.32 27.27 89.18
N GLN A 44 -155.19 28.29 89.21
CA GLN A 44 -156.22 28.49 88.18
C GLN A 44 -155.75 29.35 86.99
N THR A 45 -154.75 30.22 87.16
CA THR A 45 -154.17 31.01 86.06
C THR A 45 -153.15 30.22 85.23
N MET A 46 -152.41 29.28 85.82
CA MET A 46 -151.43 28.47 85.08
C MET A 46 -152.05 27.55 84.02
N THR A 47 -153.27 27.06 84.23
CA THR A 47 -153.91 26.08 83.32
C THR A 47 -154.45 26.71 82.03
N THR A 48 -154.77 28.01 82.02
CA THR A 48 -155.19 28.73 80.80
C THR A 48 -154.02 29.12 79.90
N THR A 49 -152.85 29.46 80.45
CA THR A 49 -151.65 29.80 79.65
C THR A 49 -151.11 28.63 78.82
N THR A 50 -151.16 27.40 79.35
CA THR A 50 -150.60 26.21 78.68
C THR A 50 -151.32 25.83 77.39
N ARG A 51 -152.57 26.28 77.19
CA ARG A 51 -153.38 25.92 76.01
C ARG A 51 -153.15 26.84 74.79
N ILE A 52 -152.65 28.05 75.01
CA ILE A 52 -152.50 29.08 73.95
C ILE A 52 -151.11 29.03 73.30
N LEU A 53 -150.08 28.55 74.02
CA LEU A 53 -148.68 28.48 73.54
C LEU A 53 -148.33 27.23 72.70
N SER A 54 -149.28 26.32 72.46
CA SER A 54 -149.01 25.03 71.80
C SER A 54 -148.68 25.15 70.29
N LYS A 55 -149.35 26.05 69.55
CA LYS A 55 -149.15 26.18 68.09
C LYS A 55 -147.80 26.81 67.68
N PRO A 56 -147.29 27.90 68.30
CA PRO A 56 -145.99 28.46 67.93
C PRO A 56 -144.81 27.51 68.17
N GLY A 57 -144.90 26.63 69.18
CA GLY A 57 -143.83 25.72 69.58
C GLY A 57 -143.59 24.51 68.67
N GLN A 58 -144.43 24.26 67.67
CA GLN A 58 -144.20 23.25 66.64
C GLN A 58 -143.44 23.84 65.43
N LEU A 59 -143.85 25.03 64.96
CA LEU A 59 -143.21 25.71 63.82
C LEU A 59 -141.72 26.04 64.05
N LEU A 60 -141.35 26.30 65.30
CA LEU A 60 -139.95 26.55 65.71
C LEU A 60 -139.08 25.29 65.69
N ARG A 61 -139.65 24.09 65.93
CA ARG A 61 -138.91 22.82 65.85
C ARG A 61 -138.66 22.39 64.41
N GLU A 62 -139.63 22.60 63.53
CA GLU A 62 -139.51 22.31 62.10
C GLU A 62 -138.40 23.17 61.45
N LYS A 63 -138.37 24.47 61.75
CA LYS A 63 -137.27 25.37 61.31
C LYS A 63 -135.90 25.06 61.91
N LEU A 64 -135.85 24.48 63.11
CA LEU A 64 -134.59 24.02 63.72
C LEU A 64 -134.09 22.72 63.05
N ALA A 65 -135.00 21.82 62.68
CA ALA A 65 -134.66 20.61 61.93
C ALA A 65 -134.13 20.92 60.52
N GLU A 66 -134.76 21.83 59.78
CA GLU A 66 -134.24 22.29 58.48
C GLU A 66 -132.85 22.93 58.60
N ARG A 67 -132.60 23.71 59.66
CA ARG A 67 -131.27 24.31 59.88
C ARG A 67 -130.18 23.30 60.22
N LEU A 68 -130.52 22.19 60.88
CA LEU A 68 -129.56 21.11 61.15
C LEU A 68 -129.18 20.36 59.86
N ASP A 69 -130.16 20.00 59.02
CA ASP A 69 -129.90 19.33 57.74
C ASP A 69 -129.12 20.23 56.75
N GLN A 70 -129.34 21.56 56.78
CA GLN A 70 -128.50 22.52 56.05
C GLN A 70 -127.07 22.60 56.59
N LEU A 71 -126.87 22.48 57.90
CA LEU A 71 -125.55 22.56 58.54
C LEU A 71 -124.70 21.31 58.25
N ASP A 72 -125.30 20.12 58.32
CA ASP A 72 -124.61 18.86 58.00
C ASP A 72 -124.22 18.79 56.52
N LYS A 73 -125.06 19.29 55.61
CA LYS A 73 -124.71 19.41 54.17
C LYS A 73 -123.55 20.36 53.92
N LEU A 74 -123.51 21.52 54.61
CA LEU A 74 -122.40 22.47 54.53
C LEU A 74 -121.09 21.90 55.07
N LYS A 75 -121.16 21.08 56.13
CA LYS A 75 -120.00 20.41 56.70
C LYS A 75 -119.44 19.34 55.75
N LEU A 76 -120.32 18.51 55.18
CA LEU A 76 -119.95 17.50 54.17
C LEU A 76 -119.43 18.07 52.84
N SER A 77 -119.75 19.33 52.49
CA SER A 77 -119.07 20.03 51.39
C SER A 77 -117.70 20.57 51.80
N SER A 78 -117.60 21.16 53.01
CA SER A 78 -116.35 21.71 53.53
C SER A 78 -115.25 20.65 53.65
N ASP A 79 -115.59 19.48 54.21
CA ASP A 79 -114.63 18.39 54.42
C ASP A 79 -114.08 17.86 53.08
N LYS A 80 -114.91 17.83 52.02
CA LYS A 80 -114.50 17.41 50.67
C LYS A 80 -113.63 18.45 49.96
N ASP A 81 -113.94 19.73 50.09
CA ASP A 81 -113.12 20.81 49.54
C ASP A 81 -111.77 20.93 50.27
N GLU A 82 -111.70 20.49 51.53
CA GLU A 82 -110.46 20.38 52.30
C GLU A 82 -109.62 19.15 51.89
N GLU A 83 -110.25 18.00 51.64
CA GLU A 83 -109.59 16.81 51.09
C GLU A 83 -109.03 17.03 49.67
N ILE A 84 -109.78 17.73 48.80
CA ILE A 84 -109.32 18.12 47.46
C ILE A 84 -108.13 19.09 47.58
N ARG A 85 -108.20 20.13 48.42
CA ARG A 85 -107.07 21.06 48.60
C ARG A 85 -105.83 20.37 49.19
N ASN A 86 -106.00 19.41 50.09
CA ASN A 86 -104.88 18.63 50.63
C ASN A 86 -104.23 17.76 49.55
N THR A 87 -105.02 17.05 48.73
CA THR A 87 -104.46 16.25 47.63
C THR A 87 -103.84 17.11 46.52
N GLU A 88 -104.38 18.30 46.22
CA GLU A 88 -103.73 19.27 45.33
C GLU A 88 -102.43 19.83 45.92
N PHE A 89 -102.40 20.13 47.23
CA PHE A 89 -101.20 20.59 47.93
C PHE A 89 -100.10 19.53 47.95
N GLU A 90 -100.43 18.27 48.24
CA GLU A 90 -99.48 17.14 48.14
C GLU A 90 -98.95 16.96 46.72
N ASN A 91 -99.82 17.03 45.70
CA ASN A 91 -99.42 16.96 44.30
C ASN A 91 -98.50 18.12 43.88
N LEU A 92 -98.76 19.34 44.36
CA LEU A 92 -97.90 20.50 44.14
C LEU A 92 -96.57 20.36 44.87
N GLN A 93 -96.57 19.87 46.12
CA GLN A 93 -95.35 19.61 46.89
C GLN A 93 -94.49 18.51 46.23
N LEU A 94 -95.12 17.47 45.67
CA LEU A 94 -94.43 16.40 44.96
C LEU A 94 -93.87 16.88 43.60
N LYS A 95 -94.60 17.72 42.86
CA LYS A 95 -94.09 18.39 41.66
C LYS A 95 -92.91 19.32 41.98
N LEU A 96 -92.99 20.09 43.07
CA LEU A 96 -91.91 20.95 43.54
C LEU A 96 -90.66 20.13 43.88
N LYS A 97 -90.79 19.05 44.67
CA LYS A 97 -89.70 18.11 44.97
C LYS A 97 -89.08 17.51 43.71
N GLN A 98 -89.89 17.11 42.73
CA GLN A 98 -89.38 16.61 41.44
C GLN A 98 -88.67 17.70 40.62
N GLU A 99 -89.11 18.96 40.69
CA GLU A 99 -88.45 20.07 40.02
C GLU A 99 -87.14 20.45 40.71
N GLU A 100 -87.11 20.49 42.05
CA GLU A 100 -85.90 20.66 42.85
C GLU A 100 -84.88 19.56 42.57
N GLU A 101 -85.31 18.29 42.48
CA GLU A 101 -84.43 17.18 42.12
C GLU A 101 -83.88 17.32 40.68
N LYS A 102 -84.72 17.77 39.72
CA LYS A 102 -84.27 18.09 38.35
C LYS A 102 -83.28 19.26 38.33
N ARG A 103 -83.52 20.33 39.10
CA ARG A 103 -82.60 21.46 39.25
C ARG A 103 -81.29 21.01 39.89
N ALA A 104 -81.32 20.19 40.94
CA ALA A 104 -80.14 19.64 41.58
C ALA A 104 -79.33 18.73 40.64
N LYS A 105 -79.99 17.85 39.87
CA LYS A 105 -79.35 17.01 38.84
C LYS A 105 -78.74 17.86 37.72
N SER A 106 -79.43 18.91 37.26
CA SER A 106 -78.91 19.86 36.26
C SER A 106 -77.69 20.63 36.76
N ILE A 107 -77.73 21.15 38.00
CA ILE A 107 -76.59 21.83 38.63
C ILE A 107 -75.41 20.87 38.83
N SER A 108 -75.67 19.62 39.24
CA SER A 108 -74.65 18.58 39.37
C SER A 108 -74.00 18.25 38.02
N LEU A 109 -74.81 18.10 36.95
CA LEU A 109 -74.33 17.89 35.60
C LEU A 109 -73.51 19.08 35.09
N LEU A 110 -73.96 20.31 35.30
CA LEU A 110 -73.21 21.52 34.95
C LEU A 110 -71.89 21.64 35.72
N ARG A 111 -71.86 21.26 37.01
CA ARG A 111 -70.61 21.16 37.79
C ARG A 111 -69.68 20.09 37.21
N ALA A 112 -70.18 18.91 36.88
CA ALA A 112 -69.39 17.84 36.28
C ALA A 112 -68.85 18.21 34.89
N VAL A 113 -69.66 18.87 34.05
CA VAL A 113 -69.24 19.40 32.73
C VAL A 113 -68.19 20.50 32.90
N ARG A 114 -68.38 21.46 33.82
CA ARG A 114 -67.39 22.51 34.11
C ARG A 114 -66.08 21.92 34.65
N GLN A 115 -66.15 20.94 35.55
CA GLN A 115 -64.97 20.28 36.10
C GLN A 115 -64.23 19.50 35.01
N LYS A 116 -64.95 18.78 34.13
CA LYS A 116 -64.34 18.13 32.96
C LYS A 116 -63.72 19.14 32.01
N LEU A 117 -64.38 20.27 31.72
CA LEU A 117 -63.83 21.30 30.84
C LEU A 117 -62.53 21.89 31.39
N VAL A 118 -62.52 22.29 32.66
CA VAL A 118 -61.31 22.79 33.35
C VAL A 118 -60.21 21.72 33.41
N GLN A 119 -60.57 20.44 33.58
CA GLN A 119 -59.59 19.36 33.52
C GLN A 119 -59.01 19.22 32.10
N THR A 120 -59.84 19.21 31.05
CA THR A 120 -59.36 19.14 29.66
C THR A 120 -58.54 20.38 29.25
N GLU A 121 -58.81 21.56 29.81
CA GLU A 121 -57.98 22.75 29.63
C GLU A 121 -56.60 22.60 30.30
N LYS A 122 -56.56 22.06 31.53
CA LYS A 122 -55.31 21.74 32.22
C LYS A 122 -54.50 20.67 31.51
N ASP A 123 -55.14 19.58 31.09
CA ASP A 123 -54.51 18.48 30.36
C ASP A 123 -53.98 18.97 29.01
N LYS A 124 -54.74 19.82 28.30
CA LYS A 124 -54.27 20.48 27.07
C LYS A 124 -53.04 21.34 27.33
N LEU A 125 -53.04 22.19 28.37
CA LEU A 125 -51.90 23.04 28.71
C LEU A 125 -50.67 22.22 29.13
N ALA A 126 -50.86 21.10 29.83
CA ALA A 126 -49.78 20.17 30.16
C ALA A 126 -49.16 19.55 28.89
N LEU A 127 -49.98 19.04 27.98
CA LEU A 127 -49.53 18.50 26.69
C LEU A 127 -48.88 19.56 25.80
N GLU A 128 -49.36 20.81 25.83
CA GLU A 128 -48.77 21.93 25.09
C GLU A 128 -47.40 22.33 25.67
N ASN A 129 -47.21 22.27 26.99
CA ASN A 129 -45.92 22.46 27.63
C ASN A 129 -44.95 21.31 27.31
N GLU A 130 -45.38 20.05 27.45
CA GLU A 130 -44.56 18.87 27.09
C GLU A 130 -44.15 18.90 25.60
N LEU A 131 -45.06 19.29 24.70
CA LEU A 131 -44.75 19.45 23.27
C LEU A 131 -43.71 20.55 23.03
N ASN A 132 -43.82 21.68 23.75
CA ASN A 132 -42.83 22.75 23.68
C ASN A 132 -41.47 22.33 24.25
N GLU A 133 -41.43 21.57 25.35
CA GLU A 133 -40.19 21.02 25.91
C GLU A 133 -39.53 20.00 24.95
N ILE A 134 -40.31 19.10 24.35
CA ILE A 134 -39.82 18.15 23.34
C ILE A 134 -39.29 18.89 22.10
N ASN A 135 -39.98 19.95 21.64
CA ASN A 135 -39.53 20.75 20.50
C ASN A 135 -38.26 21.56 20.81
N ASN A 136 -38.16 22.13 22.01
CA ASN A 136 -36.94 22.80 22.49
C ASN A 136 -35.78 21.81 22.62
N HIS A 137 -36.01 20.62 23.18
CA HIS A 137 -34.98 19.59 23.27
C HIS A 137 -34.55 19.10 21.88
N SER A 138 -35.49 18.82 20.98
CA SER A 138 -35.23 18.46 19.58
C SER A 138 -34.39 19.52 18.86
N THR A 139 -34.77 20.80 18.97
CA THR A 139 -34.02 21.89 18.32
C THR A 139 -32.63 22.10 18.91
N THR A 140 -32.44 21.98 20.24
CA THR A 140 -31.09 21.98 20.84
C THR A 140 -30.24 20.81 20.33
N LYS A 141 -30.79 19.59 20.28
CA LYS A 141 -30.08 18.41 19.76
C LYS A 141 -29.73 18.53 18.27
N ILE A 142 -30.61 19.12 17.45
CA ILE A 142 -30.35 19.42 16.04
C ILE A 142 -29.20 20.44 15.92
N ASN A 143 -29.18 21.49 16.74
CA ASN A 143 -28.12 22.49 16.73
C ASN A 143 -26.76 21.92 17.17
N GLU A 144 -26.73 21.07 18.21
CA GLU A 144 -25.54 20.31 18.61
C GLU A 144 -25.03 19.43 17.47
N LEU A 145 -25.88 18.60 16.87
CA LEU A 145 -25.50 17.72 15.76
C LEU A 145 -25.02 18.51 14.53
N GLN A 146 -25.57 19.70 14.27
CA GLN A 146 -25.06 20.60 13.20
C GLN A 146 -23.70 21.19 13.55
N SER A 147 -23.44 21.52 14.82
CA SER A 147 -22.14 22.00 15.29
C SER A 147 -21.08 20.89 15.18
N ASP A 148 -21.39 19.69 15.68
CA ASP A 148 -20.50 18.53 15.61
C ASP A 148 -20.22 18.10 14.17
N LYS A 149 -21.23 18.13 13.29
CA LYS A 149 -21.05 17.91 11.86
C LYS A 149 -20.05 18.89 11.26
N ARG A 150 -20.18 20.20 11.53
CA ARG A 150 -19.22 21.21 11.05
C ARG A 150 -17.82 20.96 11.60
N ASN A 151 -17.70 20.64 12.89
CA ASN A 151 -16.41 20.33 13.51
C ASN A 151 -15.73 19.10 12.86
N LEU A 152 -16.49 18.07 12.52
CA LEU A 152 -15.99 16.88 11.80
C LEU A 152 -15.61 17.20 10.34
N GLU A 153 -16.38 18.03 9.64
CA GLU A 153 -16.04 18.52 8.29
C GLU A 153 -14.75 19.37 8.31
N ASP A 154 -14.57 20.21 9.32
CA ASP A 154 -13.36 21.00 9.58
C ASP A 154 -12.13 20.13 9.88
N LEU A 155 -12.28 19.09 10.70
CA LEU A 155 -11.20 18.15 11.00
C LEU A 155 -10.85 17.30 9.76
N LEU A 156 -11.84 16.89 8.98
CA LEU A 156 -11.64 16.14 7.74
C LEU A 156 -10.90 16.98 6.68
N THR A 157 -11.26 18.25 6.51
CA THR A 157 -10.56 19.16 5.59
C THR A 157 -9.15 19.47 6.06
N LYS A 158 -8.93 19.76 7.35
CA LYS A 158 -7.58 19.93 7.93
C LYS A 158 -6.70 18.69 7.75
N SER A 159 -7.26 17.49 7.95
CA SER A 159 -6.56 16.22 7.73
C SER A 159 -6.17 16.03 6.26
N LYS A 160 -7.10 16.25 5.32
CA LYS A 160 -6.83 16.20 3.88
C LYS A 160 -5.73 17.18 3.44
N ILE A 161 -5.79 18.44 3.91
CA ILE A 161 -4.77 19.46 3.63
C ILE A 161 -3.40 19.02 4.18
N SER A 162 -3.35 18.47 5.39
CA SER A 162 -2.09 17.95 5.98
C SER A 162 -1.51 16.79 5.17
N GLN A 163 -2.35 15.84 4.74
CA GLN A 163 -1.94 14.72 3.88
C GLN A 163 -1.44 15.21 2.52
N GLU A 164 -2.14 16.15 1.88
CA GLU A 164 -1.74 16.74 0.61
C GLU A 164 -0.41 17.52 0.72
N GLN A 165 -0.19 18.25 1.83
CA GLN A 165 1.09 18.91 2.11
C GLN A 165 2.23 17.90 2.33
N GLN A 166 1.98 16.77 2.99
CA GLN A 166 2.98 15.70 3.15
C GLN A 166 3.32 15.06 1.79
N LEU A 167 2.32 14.73 0.97
CA LEU A 167 2.51 14.20 -0.37
C LEU A 167 3.24 15.19 -1.29
N SER A 168 2.94 16.48 -1.19
CA SER A 168 3.63 17.55 -1.93
C SER A 168 5.10 17.67 -1.55
N LYS A 169 5.42 17.66 -0.24
CA LYS A 169 6.81 17.63 0.26
C LYS A 169 7.56 16.40 -0.23
N LEU A 170 6.94 15.23 -0.17
CA LEU A 170 7.56 13.96 -0.60
C LEU A 170 7.81 13.96 -2.11
N ARG A 171 6.85 14.41 -2.93
CA ARG A 171 7.02 14.59 -4.38
C ARG A 171 8.20 15.53 -4.70
N HIS A 172 8.27 16.69 -4.05
CA HIS A 172 9.36 17.64 -4.29
C HIS A 172 10.74 17.12 -3.82
N SER A 173 10.76 16.28 -2.77
CA SER A 173 11.99 15.57 -2.35
C SER A 173 12.47 14.60 -3.43
N TYR A 174 11.57 13.73 -3.93
CA TYR A 174 11.89 12.79 -5.00
C TYR A 174 12.26 13.48 -6.32
N GLU A 175 11.61 14.59 -6.66
CA GLU A 175 11.93 15.37 -7.86
C GLU A 175 13.36 15.93 -7.79
N ARG A 176 13.75 16.47 -6.62
CA ARG A 176 15.11 16.97 -6.36
C ARG A 176 16.16 15.85 -6.39
N GLU A 177 15.85 14.70 -5.79
CA GLU A 177 16.73 13.53 -5.79
C GLU A 177 16.94 12.99 -7.21
N ASN A 178 15.86 12.79 -7.97
CA ASN A 178 15.92 12.39 -9.37
C ASN A 178 16.71 13.39 -10.24
N GLN A 179 16.55 14.70 -10.01
CA GLN A 179 17.34 15.72 -10.70
C GLN A 179 18.83 15.62 -10.32
N SER A 180 19.15 15.40 -9.03
CA SER A 180 20.53 15.20 -8.58
C SER A 180 21.16 13.98 -9.25
N ILE A 181 20.50 12.82 -9.19
CA ILE A 181 20.94 11.56 -9.83
C ILE A 181 21.17 11.76 -11.33
N LYS A 182 20.23 12.43 -12.02
CA LYS A 182 20.39 12.75 -13.45
C LYS A 182 21.63 13.60 -13.73
N THR A 183 21.85 14.68 -12.97
CA THR A 183 23.05 15.53 -13.16
C THR A 183 24.36 14.82 -12.82
N GLN A 184 24.32 13.84 -11.91
CA GLN A 184 25.47 12.97 -11.62
C GLN A 184 25.77 12.07 -12.83
N PHE A 185 24.78 11.34 -13.35
CA PHE A 185 24.98 10.49 -14.53
C PHE A 185 25.42 11.27 -15.76
N GLU A 186 24.89 12.47 -16.00
CA GLU A 186 25.33 13.35 -17.09
C GLU A 186 26.80 13.78 -16.91
N ARG A 187 27.23 14.08 -15.68
CA ARG A 187 28.64 14.40 -15.35
C ARG A 187 29.57 13.19 -15.54
N GLU A 188 29.17 12.02 -15.05
CA GLU A 188 29.95 10.78 -15.18
C GLU A 188 30.07 10.34 -16.64
N LEU A 189 29.00 10.45 -17.43
CA LEU A 189 29.00 10.16 -18.87
C LEU A 189 29.94 11.11 -19.62
N SER A 190 29.89 12.41 -19.30
CA SER A 190 30.82 13.40 -19.86
C SER A 190 32.27 13.08 -19.50
N SER A 191 32.54 12.76 -18.22
CA SER A 191 33.88 12.39 -17.75
C SER A 191 34.42 11.13 -18.42
N LYS A 192 33.59 10.08 -18.57
CA LYS A 192 33.95 8.85 -19.30
C LYS A 192 34.24 9.13 -20.78
N LYS A 193 33.43 9.99 -21.42
CA LYS A 193 33.67 10.41 -22.81
C LYS A 193 35.03 11.12 -22.96
N THR A 194 35.33 12.10 -22.11
CA THR A 194 36.63 12.80 -22.12
C THR A 194 37.79 11.85 -21.84
N GLN A 195 37.63 10.87 -20.95
CA GLN A 195 38.63 9.83 -20.72
C GLN A 195 38.89 8.99 -21.97
N TYR A 196 37.85 8.48 -22.63
CA TYR A 196 38.01 7.68 -23.86
C TYR A 196 38.62 8.51 -25.02
N GLU A 197 38.31 9.79 -25.11
CA GLU A 197 38.96 10.71 -26.06
C GLU A 197 40.46 10.87 -25.76
N LEU A 198 40.84 11.03 -24.48
CA LEU A 198 42.23 11.12 -24.04
C LEU A 198 43.00 9.81 -24.27
N ASP A 199 42.40 8.66 -23.96
CA ASP A 199 42.98 7.33 -24.17
C ASP A 199 43.21 7.07 -25.68
N THR A 200 42.26 7.49 -26.53
CA THR A 200 42.37 7.40 -27.99
C THR A 200 43.51 8.26 -28.52
N ILE A 201 43.65 9.50 -28.05
CA ILE A 201 44.77 10.40 -28.41
C ILE A 201 46.11 9.80 -27.95
N THR A 202 46.17 9.28 -26.72
CA THR A 202 47.39 8.68 -26.14
C THR A 202 47.82 7.43 -26.90
N SER A 203 46.88 6.55 -27.24
CA SER A 203 47.12 5.36 -28.06
C SER A 203 47.60 5.73 -29.47
N LYS A 204 46.96 6.71 -30.12
CA LYS A 204 47.39 7.22 -31.43
C LYS A 204 48.81 7.79 -31.39
N ALA A 205 49.15 8.59 -30.37
CA ALA A 205 50.49 9.16 -30.20
C ALA A 205 51.55 8.09 -29.91
N ALA A 206 51.20 7.02 -29.19
CA ALA A 206 52.09 5.87 -29.00
C ALA A 206 52.36 5.13 -30.31
N TYR A 207 51.32 4.86 -31.11
CA TYR A 207 51.45 4.23 -32.42
C TYR A 207 52.27 5.08 -33.40
N GLU A 208 52.07 6.41 -33.42
CA GLU A 208 52.82 7.33 -34.28
C GLU A 208 54.31 7.37 -33.94
N ARG A 209 54.68 7.31 -32.64
CA ARG A 209 56.07 7.15 -32.21
C ARG A 209 56.65 5.80 -32.65
N GLU A 210 55.88 4.72 -32.54
CA GLU A 210 56.34 3.40 -32.99
C GLU A 210 56.56 3.37 -34.51
N LEU A 211 55.65 3.95 -35.29
CA LEU A 211 55.76 4.10 -36.74
C LEU A 211 57.02 4.90 -37.11
N SER A 212 57.27 6.02 -36.41
CA SER A 212 58.47 6.85 -36.60
C SER A 212 59.76 6.04 -36.32
N ASN A 213 59.82 5.31 -35.21
CA ASN A 213 60.96 4.45 -34.87
C ASN A 213 61.18 3.33 -35.91
N ARG A 214 60.10 2.71 -36.40
CA ARG A 214 60.16 1.69 -37.46
C ARG A 214 60.67 2.29 -38.78
N ASN A 215 60.21 3.49 -39.17
CA ASN A 215 60.68 4.20 -40.36
C ASN A 215 62.16 4.60 -40.24
N GLN A 216 62.62 5.06 -39.07
CA GLN A 216 64.03 5.35 -38.83
C GLN A 216 64.89 4.09 -39.00
N LYS A 217 64.46 2.96 -38.42
CA LYS A 217 65.14 1.66 -38.57
C LYS A 217 65.14 1.17 -40.03
N LEU A 218 64.05 1.37 -40.75
CA LEU A 218 63.95 1.04 -42.18
C LEU A 218 64.97 1.85 -42.99
N SER A 219 65.02 3.17 -42.78
CA SER A 219 66.00 4.06 -43.45
C SER A 219 67.45 3.70 -43.12
N GLN A 220 67.75 3.32 -41.86
CA GLN A 220 69.08 2.79 -41.48
C GLN A 220 69.45 1.51 -42.23
N LEU A 221 68.50 0.57 -42.37
CA LEU A 221 68.71 -0.67 -43.12
C LEU A 221 68.87 -0.42 -44.63
N GLU A 222 68.08 0.48 -45.21
CA GLU A 222 68.23 0.90 -46.62
C GLU A 222 69.60 1.51 -46.90
N ASN A 223 70.09 2.39 -46.01
CA ASN A 223 71.42 2.99 -46.16
C ASN A 223 72.53 1.93 -46.08
N ARG A 224 72.44 1.01 -45.11
CA ARG A 224 73.39 -0.12 -45.01
C ARG A 224 73.36 -1.04 -46.24
N VAL A 225 72.20 -1.25 -46.87
CA VAL A 225 72.09 -2.01 -48.12
C VAL A 225 72.72 -1.25 -49.30
N LYS A 226 72.57 0.08 -49.36
CA LYS A 226 73.25 0.92 -50.37
C LYS A 226 74.78 0.90 -50.19
N GLU A 227 75.27 1.02 -48.95
CA GLU A 227 76.68 0.89 -48.61
C GLU A 227 77.25 -0.45 -49.07
N LEU A 228 76.63 -1.57 -48.69
CA LEU A 228 77.05 -2.92 -49.10
C LEU A 228 76.98 -3.14 -50.62
N SER A 229 76.00 -2.53 -51.31
CA SER A 229 75.97 -2.56 -52.79
C SER A 229 77.16 -1.79 -53.38
N SER A 230 77.49 -0.61 -52.84
CA SER A 230 78.63 0.19 -53.31
C SER A 230 79.98 -0.49 -53.03
N GLU A 231 80.11 -1.19 -51.89
CA GLU A 231 81.29 -1.97 -51.55
C GLU A 231 81.44 -3.19 -52.48
N ARG A 232 80.36 -3.92 -52.75
CA ARG A 232 80.33 -5.00 -53.76
C ARG A 232 80.79 -4.48 -55.12
N ASP A 233 80.26 -3.34 -55.55
CA ASP A 233 80.58 -2.77 -56.87
C ASP A 233 82.04 -2.25 -56.92
N HIS A 234 82.56 -1.73 -55.80
CA HIS A 234 83.98 -1.38 -55.67
C HIS A 234 84.89 -2.63 -55.77
N LEU A 235 84.57 -3.69 -55.03
CA LEU A 235 85.31 -4.96 -55.08
C LEU A 235 85.25 -5.62 -56.46
N PHE A 236 84.11 -5.55 -57.15
CA PHE A 236 83.97 -6.03 -58.52
C PHE A 236 84.88 -5.25 -59.49
N ASN A 237 84.90 -3.92 -59.40
CA ASN A 237 85.81 -3.08 -60.20
C ASN A 237 87.29 -3.36 -59.88
N GLN A 238 87.63 -3.61 -58.61
CA GLN A 238 88.99 -3.98 -58.20
C GLN A 238 89.40 -5.35 -58.77
N LEU A 239 88.50 -6.32 -58.76
CA LEU A 239 88.71 -7.65 -59.35
C LEU A 239 88.88 -7.54 -60.87
N GLN A 240 88.05 -6.75 -61.55
CA GLN A 240 88.18 -6.50 -62.99
C GLN A 240 89.52 -5.82 -63.35
N LYS A 241 89.99 -4.86 -62.53
CA LYS A 241 91.31 -4.25 -62.70
C LYS A 241 92.43 -5.28 -62.51
N ARG A 242 92.33 -6.15 -61.50
CA ARG A 242 93.30 -7.23 -61.25
C ARG A 242 93.32 -8.29 -62.36
N GLN A 243 92.17 -8.59 -62.95
CA GLN A 243 92.07 -9.46 -64.11
C GLN A 243 92.80 -8.84 -65.32
N ALA A 244 92.61 -7.54 -65.57
CA ALA A 244 93.32 -6.83 -66.64
C ALA A 244 94.85 -6.74 -66.39
N GLU A 245 95.28 -6.47 -65.15
CA GLU A 245 96.70 -6.49 -64.76
C GLU A 245 97.34 -7.88 -64.98
N LEU A 246 96.58 -8.96 -64.74
CA LEU A 246 97.01 -10.35 -64.95
C LEU A 246 97.07 -10.70 -66.44
N GLU A 247 96.07 -10.31 -67.23
CA GLU A 247 96.07 -10.49 -68.69
C GLU A 247 97.20 -9.72 -69.37
N GLU A 248 97.50 -8.50 -68.91
CA GLU A 248 98.67 -7.73 -69.34
C GLU A 248 99.97 -8.44 -68.98
N SER A 249 100.11 -8.96 -67.75
CA SER A 249 101.29 -9.72 -67.33
C SER A 249 101.51 -10.99 -68.16
N ILE A 250 100.44 -11.69 -68.55
CA ILE A 250 100.53 -12.86 -69.45
C ILE A 250 101.01 -12.42 -70.84
N ALA A 251 100.45 -11.34 -71.40
CA ALA A 251 100.88 -10.82 -72.70
C ALA A 251 102.35 -10.34 -72.69
N GLN A 252 102.82 -9.75 -71.58
CA GLN A 252 104.23 -9.40 -71.38
C GLN A 252 105.12 -10.66 -71.27
N GLU A 253 104.67 -11.70 -70.55
CA GLU A 253 105.39 -12.97 -70.43
C GLU A 253 105.55 -13.65 -71.80
N ASP A 254 104.50 -13.68 -72.62
CA ASP A 254 104.54 -14.26 -73.96
C ASP A 254 105.40 -13.45 -74.94
N LEU A 255 105.43 -12.13 -74.82
CA LEU A 255 106.38 -11.27 -75.55
C LEU A 255 107.84 -11.57 -75.13
N ILE A 256 108.11 -11.70 -73.82
CA ILE A 256 109.44 -12.04 -73.31
C ILE A 256 109.85 -13.44 -73.76
N LYS A 257 108.94 -14.42 -73.78
CA LYS A 257 109.20 -15.76 -74.35
C LYS A 257 109.55 -15.68 -75.84
N SER A 258 108.79 -14.93 -76.62
CA SER A 258 109.07 -14.73 -78.05
C SER A 258 110.45 -14.09 -78.27
N ASN A 259 110.75 -13.01 -77.55
CA ASN A 259 112.05 -12.34 -77.60
C ASN A 259 113.19 -13.26 -77.11
N SER A 260 112.95 -14.12 -76.13
CA SER A 260 113.92 -15.11 -75.65
C SER A 260 114.17 -16.20 -76.70
N ILE A 261 113.14 -16.65 -77.42
CA ILE A 261 113.30 -17.59 -78.55
C ILE A 261 114.13 -16.94 -79.66
N GLU A 262 113.84 -15.69 -80.02
CA GLU A 262 114.60 -14.93 -81.02
C GLU A 262 116.05 -14.68 -80.57
N LEU A 263 116.27 -14.24 -79.33
CA LEU A 263 117.61 -14.05 -78.76
C LEU A 263 118.37 -15.37 -78.66
N ASN A 264 117.72 -16.50 -78.39
CA ASN A 264 118.36 -17.82 -78.44
C ASN A 264 118.73 -18.21 -79.89
N HIS A 265 117.93 -17.83 -80.89
CA HIS A 265 118.30 -18.00 -82.30
C HIS A 265 119.53 -17.15 -82.66
N GLN A 266 119.50 -15.85 -82.35
CA GLN A 266 120.62 -14.93 -82.57
C GLN A 266 121.86 -15.33 -81.76
N LEU A 267 121.69 -15.85 -80.53
CA LEU A 267 122.78 -16.40 -79.73
C LEU A 267 123.36 -17.64 -80.39
N ASN A 268 122.54 -18.56 -80.92
CA ASN A 268 123.04 -19.74 -81.63
C ASN A 268 123.76 -19.34 -82.94
N GLU A 269 123.21 -18.40 -83.72
CA GLU A 269 123.88 -17.85 -84.90
C GLU A 269 125.19 -17.16 -84.55
N SER A 270 125.19 -16.31 -83.53
CA SER A 270 126.41 -15.63 -83.07
C SER A 270 127.38 -16.59 -82.37
N HIS A 271 126.93 -17.70 -81.77
CA HIS A 271 127.79 -18.75 -81.23
C HIS A 271 128.44 -19.55 -82.35
N ASN A 272 127.72 -19.84 -83.44
CA ASN A 272 128.29 -20.42 -84.65
C ASN A 272 129.31 -19.46 -85.29
N GLN A 273 128.99 -18.16 -85.39
CA GLN A 273 129.93 -17.13 -85.86
C GLN A 273 131.12 -16.96 -84.91
N ILE A 274 130.91 -17.01 -83.60
CA ILE A 274 131.97 -16.93 -82.57
C ILE A 274 132.78 -18.21 -82.57
N GLN A 275 132.23 -19.38 -82.86
CA GLN A 275 133.03 -20.60 -83.04
C GLN A 275 133.99 -20.42 -84.23
N ILE A 276 133.49 -19.92 -85.36
CA ILE A 276 134.26 -19.54 -86.55
C ILE A 276 135.28 -18.42 -86.23
N LEU A 277 134.93 -17.42 -85.41
CA LEU A 277 135.82 -16.32 -85.01
C LEU A 277 136.75 -16.70 -83.86
N THR A 278 136.47 -17.73 -83.07
CA THR A 278 137.35 -18.21 -81.98
C THR A 278 138.41 -19.14 -82.58
N GLU A 279 138.10 -19.87 -83.66
CA GLU A 279 139.13 -20.41 -84.56
C GLU A 279 140.02 -19.33 -85.21
N GLN A 280 139.60 -18.06 -85.18
CA GLN A 280 140.38 -16.90 -85.67
C GLN A 280 141.04 -16.10 -84.54
N ILE A 281 140.45 -16.04 -83.34
CA ILE A 281 140.93 -15.29 -82.16
C ILE A 281 141.83 -16.15 -81.25
N HIS A 282 141.72 -17.48 -81.31
CA HIS A 282 142.79 -18.39 -80.87
C HIS A 282 144.10 -18.17 -81.69
N LYS A 283 144.04 -17.41 -82.80
CA LYS A 283 145.23 -16.92 -83.53
C LYS A 283 145.64 -15.49 -83.16
N LEU A 284 144.84 -14.77 -82.38
CA LEU A 284 144.97 -13.33 -82.13
C LEU A 284 144.59 -12.93 -80.69
N THR A 285 145.58 -12.95 -79.79
CA THR A 285 145.71 -11.96 -78.68
C THR A 285 144.70 -12.16 -77.51
N SER A 286 145.05 -12.71 -76.35
CA SER A 286 145.98 -12.22 -75.30
C SER A 286 145.74 -10.77 -74.83
N THR A 287 145.25 -10.57 -73.60
CA THR A 287 145.49 -9.39 -72.71
C THR A 287 144.97 -7.99 -73.15
N THR A 288 144.48 -7.05 -72.32
CA THR A 288 144.22 -6.96 -70.85
C THR A 288 143.31 -5.73 -70.51
N GLN A 289 142.77 -5.72 -69.28
CA GLN A 289 142.09 -4.67 -68.46
C GLN A 289 142.29 -3.16 -68.78
N GLU A 290 141.25 -2.30 -68.69
CA GLU A 290 140.66 -1.53 -67.53
C GLU A 290 141.49 -0.34 -67.01
N ASP A 291 140.81 0.78 -66.69
CA ASP A 291 141.11 1.62 -65.51
C ASP A 291 139.92 2.58 -65.15
N PRO A 292 139.72 3.00 -63.88
CA PRO A 292 138.50 3.70 -63.42
C PRO A 292 138.67 5.20 -63.16
N SER A 293 137.61 5.99 -63.40
CA SER A 293 137.56 7.43 -63.02
C SER A 293 136.22 7.91 -62.47
N GLN A 294 135.26 7.02 -62.19
CA GLN A 294 133.90 7.39 -61.80
C GLN A 294 133.68 7.65 -60.29
N SER A 295 134.60 7.24 -59.42
CA SER A 295 134.41 7.22 -57.96
C SER A 295 134.01 8.58 -57.35
N ASN A 296 134.57 9.68 -57.86
CA ASN A 296 134.44 11.00 -57.22
C ASN A 296 133.13 11.75 -57.56
N LEU A 297 132.39 11.35 -58.60
CA LEU A 297 131.06 11.92 -58.88
C LEU A 297 129.98 11.30 -57.99
N ILE A 298 130.16 10.02 -57.62
CA ILE A 298 129.20 9.24 -56.82
C ILE A 298 129.06 9.83 -55.41
N VAL A 299 130.13 10.38 -54.83
CA VAL A 299 130.12 10.92 -53.46
C VAL A 299 129.21 12.15 -53.32
N ASN A 300 129.28 13.11 -54.26
CA ASN A 300 128.46 14.32 -54.21
C ASN A 300 126.98 14.04 -54.51
N GLU A 301 126.70 13.07 -55.38
CA GLU A 301 125.35 12.56 -55.66
C GLU A 301 124.70 12.00 -54.37
N LEU A 302 125.46 11.23 -53.59
CA LEU A 302 124.99 10.65 -52.32
C LEU A 302 124.65 11.70 -51.26
N GLU A 303 125.47 12.74 -51.07
CA GLU A 303 125.19 13.78 -50.08
C GLU A 303 123.88 14.53 -50.35
N HIS A 304 123.60 14.87 -51.61
CA HIS A 304 122.33 15.51 -51.99
C HIS A 304 121.14 14.57 -51.77
N GLN A 305 121.28 13.26 -52.05
CA GLN A 305 120.24 12.28 -51.78
C GLN A 305 119.94 12.16 -50.27
N TYR A 306 120.96 12.11 -49.40
CA TYR A 306 120.74 12.05 -47.95
C TYR A 306 120.08 13.33 -47.40
N SER A 307 120.48 14.52 -47.87
CA SER A 307 119.86 15.79 -47.47
C SER A 307 118.38 15.87 -47.88
N SER A 308 118.04 15.43 -49.10
CA SER A 308 116.65 15.32 -49.56
C SER A 308 115.84 14.35 -48.71
N LYS A 309 116.43 13.19 -48.37
CA LYS A 309 115.79 12.15 -47.56
C LYS A 309 115.55 12.56 -46.11
N ILE A 310 116.41 13.40 -45.52
CA ILE A 310 116.18 13.96 -44.18
C ILE A 310 114.95 14.88 -44.20
N LYS A 311 114.86 15.80 -45.18
CA LYS A 311 113.71 16.72 -45.29
C LYS A 311 112.38 15.99 -45.54
N SER A 312 112.38 14.91 -46.33
CA SER A 312 111.16 14.11 -46.53
C SER A 312 110.75 13.36 -45.26
N LEU A 313 111.70 12.83 -44.49
CA LEU A 313 111.44 12.23 -43.18
C LEU A 313 110.93 13.25 -42.15
N GLU A 314 111.46 14.48 -42.13
CA GLU A 314 110.95 15.56 -41.26
C GLU A 314 109.51 15.95 -41.62
N SER A 315 109.19 16.05 -42.90
CA SER A 315 107.81 16.28 -43.37
C SER A 315 106.88 15.14 -42.98
N LEU A 316 107.32 13.89 -43.14
CA LEU A 316 106.55 12.70 -42.75
C LEU A 316 106.29 12.66 -41.24
N VAL A 317 107.29 12.98 -40.41
CA VAL A 317 107.13 13.05 -38.94
C VAL A 317 106.14 14.14 -38.54
N ASN A 318 106.14 15.29 -39.22
CA ASN A 318 105.17 16.36 -38.94
C ASN A 318 103.75 16.00 -39.40
N GLN A 319 103.62 15.31 -40.53
CA GLN A 319 102.34 14.75 -40.98
C GLN A 319 101.79 13.71 -39.98
N LEU A 320 102.60 12.73 -39.57
CA LEU A 320 102.22 11.70 -38.61
C LEU A 320 101.84 12.28 -37.23
N LYS A 321 102.51 13.36 -36.79
CA LYS A 321 102.11 14.09 -35.57
C LYS A 321 100.72 14.73 -35.70
N LYS A 322 100.41 15.29 -36.87
CA LYS A 322 99.09 15.88 -37.14
C LYS A 322 98.03 14.79 -37.19
N GLU A 323 98.24 13.74 -37.98
CA GLU A 323 97.34 12.58 -38.08
C GLU A 323 97.09 11.95 -36.71
N LYS A 324 98.12 11.82 -35.85
CA LYS A 324 97.94 11.38 -34.46
C LYS A 324 97.03 12.33 -33.67
N SER A 325 97.24 13.64 -33.77
CA SER A 325 96.41 14.64 -33.06
C SER A 325 94.96 14.63 -33.53
N ASP A 326 94.73 14.47 -34.84
CA ASP A 326 93.40 14.40 -35.44
C ASP A 326 92.69 13.10 -34.96
N ILE A 327 93.38 11.95 -34.96
CA ILE A 327 92.86 10.67 -34.42
C ILE A 327 92.59 10.74 -32.91
N GLU A 328 93.46 11.41 -32.13
CA GLU A 328 93.25 11.61 -30.69
C GLU A 328 92.05 12.51 -30.40
N PHE A 329 91.72 13.46 -31.29
CA PHE A 329 90.51 14.28 -31.21
C PHE A 329 89.26 13.45 -31.51
N ASP A 330 89.21 12.77 -32.66
CA ASP A 330 88.07 11.94 -33.09
C ASP A 330 87.73 10.84 -32.08
N LEU A 331 88.76 10.21 -31.48
CA LEU A 331 88.58 9.19 -30.44
C LEU A 331 87.97 9.77 -29.16
N ASN A 332 88.36 10.98 -28.75
CA ASN A 332 87.78 11.66 -27.60
C ASN A 332 86.34 12.10 -27.85
N GLU A 333 86.02 12.60 -29.04
CA GLU A 333 84.64 12.94 -29.42
C GLU A 333 83.74 11.70 -29.41
N SER A 334 84.18 10.60 -30.03
CA SER A 334 83.44 9.33 -30.02
C SER A 334 83.28 8.74 -28.61
N LEU A 335 84.29 8.87 -27.74
CA LEU A 335 84.20 8.44 -26.35
C LEU A 335 83.16 9.27 -25.56
N ASN A 336 83.17 10.60 -25.73
CA ASN A 336 82.22 11.50 -25.08
C ASN A 336 80.78 11.26 -25.56
N GLU A 337 80.58 11.02 -26.86
CA GLU A 337 79.27 10.68 -27.40
C GLU A 337 78.75 9.35 -26.81
N ARG A 338 79.62 8.32 -26.72
CA ARG A 338 79.26 7.04 -26.08
C ARG A 338 78.94 7.19 -24.59
N LEU A 339 79.65 8.05 -23.86
CA LEU A 339 79.34 8.35 -22.46
C LEU A 339 77.97 9.03 -22.33
N ALA A 340 77.67 10.00 -23.18
CA ALA A 340 76.35 10.66 -23.23
C ALA A 340 75.22 9.66 -23.55
N GLN A 341 75.43 8.75 -24.51
CA GLN A 341 74.48 7.68 -24.83
C GLN A 341 74.28 6.71 -23.65
N ILE A 342 75.34 6.35 -22.92
CA ILE A 342 75.25 5.51 -21.70
C ILE A 342 74.41 6.20 -20.62
N ASP A 343 74.62 7.49 -20.38
CA ASP A 343 73.87 8.23 -19.37
C ASP A 343 72.40 8.48 -19.79
N GLN A 344 72.14 8.66 -21.09
CA GLN A 344 70.78 8.66 -21.63
C GLN A 344 70.07 7.32 -21.38
N LEU A 345 70.73 6.19 -21.66
CA LEU A 345 70.17 4.85 -21.43
C LEU A 345 69.95 4.58 -19.93
N ARG A 346 70.85 5.02 -19.06
CA ARG A 346 70.67 4.97 -17.60
C ARG A 346 69.45 5.78 -17.14
N SER A 347 69.28 6.99 -17.68
CA SER A 347 68.12 7.84 -17.38
C SER A 347 66.80 7.20 -17.85
N GLN A 348 66.78 6.66 -19.07
CA GLN A 348 65.62 5.92 -19.60
C GLN A 348 65.29 4.67 -18.78
N SER A 349 66.30 3.89 -18.37
CA SER A 349 66.12 2.73 -17.49
C SER A 349 65.55 3.13 -16.12
N LYS A 350 66.05 4.22 -15.51
CA LYS A 350 65.51 4.75 -14.25
C LYS A 350 64.05 5.18 -14.39
N LEU A 351 63.71 5.88 -15.47
CA LEU A 351 62.34 6.30 -15.75
C LEU A 351 61.41 5.08 -15.93
N LYS A 352 61.83 4.07 -16.70
CA LYS A 352 61.06 2.82 -16.90
C LYS A 352 60.86 2.04 -15.61
N ASN A 353 61.85 1.99 -14.72
CA ASN A 353 61.71 1.37 -13.41
C ASN A 353 60.71 2.13 -12.52
N GLN A 354 60.65 3.46 -12.62
CA GLN A 354 59.66 4.27 -11.91
C GLN A 354 58.25 4.07 -12.47
N GLU A 355 58.06 4.15 -13.80
CA GLU A 355 56.78 3.85 -14.46
C GLU A 355 56.26 2.45 -14.10
N TYR A 356 57.15 1.45 -14.00
CA TYR A 356 56.79 0.09 -13.58
C TYR A 356 56.34 0.02 -12.12
N ALA A 357 57.02 0.73 -11.21
CA ALA A 357 56.62 0.81 -9.81
C ALA A 357 55.26 1.49 -9.64
N ASP A 358 55.02 2.59 -10.37
CA ASP A 358 53.75 3.32 -10.36
C ASP A 358 52.61 2.45 -10.94
N CYS A 359 52.87 1.68 -12.00
CA CYS A 359 51.93 0.68 -12.54
C CYS A 359 51.55 -0.41 -11.52
N ILE A 360 52.51 -0.93 -10.75
CA ILE A 360 52.25 -1.89 -9.68
C ILE A 360 51.39 -1.25 -8.58
N GLN A 361 51.68 -0.02 -8.16
CA GLN A 361 50.86 0.67 -7.15
C GLN A 361 49.43 0.90 -7.64
N PHE A 362 49.26 1.34 -8.89
CA PHE A 362 47.93 1.52 -9.50
C PHE A 362 47.15 0.20 -9.59
N MET A 363 47.80 -0.89 -10.01
CA MET A 363 47.20 -2.22 -10.05
C MET A 363 46.79 -2.70 -8.66
N ASN A 364 47.65 -2.54 -7.64
CA ASN A 364 47.34 -2.90 -6.26
C ASN A 364 46.16 -2.08 -5.70
N LYS A 365 46.11 -0.77 -5.98
CA LYS A 365 44.99 0.09 -5.58
C LYS A 365 43.68 -0.35 -6.24
N ARG A 366 43.69 -0.63 -7.54
CA ARG A 366 42.54 -1.18 -8.27
C ARG A 366 42.09 -2.53 -7.71
N ASN A 367 43.03 -3.41 -7.37
CA ASN A 367 42.71 -4.71 -6.77
C ASN A 367 42.06 -4.55 -5.38
N GLN A 368 42.50 -3.57 -4.58
CA GLN A 368 41.84 -3.26 -3.31
C GLN A 368 40.43 -2.73 -3.52
N GLU A 369 40.23 -1.80 -4.47
CA GLU A 369 38.90 -1.28 -4.83
C GLU A 369 37.94 -2.40 -5.32
N ILE A 370 38.46 -3.43 -5.99
CA ILE A 370 37.70 -4.64 -6.37
C ILE A 370 37.32 -5.45 -5.13
N ILE A 371 38.26 -5.75 -4.23
CA ILE A 371 37.99 -6.49 -2.98
C ILE A 371 36.94 -5.79 -2.12
N ASP A 372 37.05 -4.46 -1.98
CA ASP A 372 36.09 -3.65 -1.21
C ASP A 372 34.69 -3.67 -1.86
N SER A 373 34.64 -3.66 -3.21
CA SER A 373 33.40 -3.76 -3.98
C SER A 373 32.76 -5.15 -3.88
N ASP A 374 33.55 -6.23 -3.94
CA ASP A 374 33.08 -7.61 -3.78
C ASP A 374 32.51 -7.84 -2.36
N HIS A 375 33.17 -7.29 -1.33
CA HIS A 375 32.64 -7.31 0.04
C HIS A 375 31.30 -6.55 0.15
N GLN A 376 31.15 -5.41 -0.52
CA GLN A 376 29.87 -4.69 -0.56
C GLN A 376 28.77 -5.48 -1.29
N ILE A 377 29.12 -6.16 -2.38
CA ILE A 377 28.22 -7.05 -3.12
C ILE A 377 27.74 -8.20 -2.22
N ASP A 378 28.63 -8.80 -1.44
CA ASP A 378 28.28 -9.92 -0.55
C ASP A 378 27.41 -9.49 0.64
N LEU A 379 27.63 -8.30 1.20
CA LEU A 379 26.70 -7.70 2.18
C LEU A 379 25.30 -7.50 1.57
N LEU A 380 25.22 -6.93 0.38
CA LEU A 380 23.93 -6.70 -0.32
C LEU A 380 23.23 -8.02 -0.67
N LYS A 381 23.96 -9.08 -1.05
CA LYS A 381 23.40 -10.43 -1.22
C LYS A 381 22.84 -10.98 0.09
N GLN A 382 23.53 -10.76 1.21
CA GLN A 382 23.08 -11.23 2.52
C GLN A 382 21.77 -10.54 2.93
N ASP A 383 21.68 -9.22 2.76
CA ASP A 383 20.46 -8.46 3.08
C ASP A 383 19.29 -8.80 2.14
N LEU A 384 19.55 -8.97 0.84
CA LEU A 384 18.56 -9.46 -0.12
C LEU A 384 18.02 -10.85 0.27
N ASN A 385 18.85 -11.72 0.82
CA ASN A 385 18.41 -13.04 1.29
C ASN A 385 17.56 -12.94 2.57
N LYS A 386 17.93 -12.09 3.55
CA LYS A 386 17.09 -11.80 4.73
C LYS A 386 15.72 -11.26 4.32
N GLU A 387 15.67 -10.37 3.33
CA GLU A 387 14.43 -9.80 2.82
C GLU A 387 13.58 -10.85 2.08
N LYS A 388 14.19 -11.77 1.31
CA LYS A 388 13.50 -12.92 0.71
C LYS A 388 12.91 -13.86 1.76
N GLU A 389 13.65 -14.18 2.83
CA GLU A 389 13.13 -15.01 3.94
C GLU A 389 11.95 -14.32 4.64
N SER A 390 12.05 -13.01 4.89
CA SER A 390 10.94 -12.21 5.43
C SER A 390 9.70 -12.24 4.52
N ASN A 391 9.89 -12.09 3.20
CA ASN A 391 8.80 -12.18 2.23
C ASN A 391 8.17 -13.58 2.17
N LEU A 392 8.96 -14.66 2.21
CA LEU A 392 8.44 -16.04 2.29
C LEU A 392 7.60 -16.25 3.55
N ASN A 393 8.07 -15.76 4.70
CA ASN A 393 7.32 -15.82 5.96
C ASN A 393 5.99 -15.04 5.85
N LEU A 394 6.01 -13.83 5.28
CA LEU A 394 4.79 -13.04 5.03
C LEU A 394 3.82 -13.73 4.05
N THR A 395 4.33 -14.34 2.98
CA THR A 395 3.50 -15.12 2.04
C THR A 395 2.82 -16.29 2.76
N SER A 396 3.56 -17.07 3.57
CA SER A 396 2.98 -18.17 4.33
C SER A 396 1.93 -17.72 5.34
N LEU A 397 2.07 -16.52 5.92
CA LEU A 397 1.06 -15.93 6.80
C LEU A 397 -0.20 -15.53 6.04
N ILE A 398 -0.05 -14.97 4.83
CA ILE A 398 -1.17 -14.66 3.93
C ILE A 398 -1.92 -15.93 3.54
N ASP A 399 -1.21 -17.01 3.16
CA ASP A 399 -1.82 -18.30 2.81
C ASP A 399 -2.61 -18.90 3.97
N ASN A 400 -2.07 -18.84 5.20
CA ASN A 400 -2.78 -19.29 6.40
C ASN A 400 -4.06 -18.47 6.67
N LEU A 401 -3.98 -17.14 6.57
CA LEU A 401 -5.14 -16.26 6.74
C LEU A 401 -6.20 -16.47 5.65
N GLN A 402 -5.78 -16.82 4.43
CA GLN A 402 -6.67 -17.17 3.33
C GLN A 402 -7.45 -18.46 3.63
N ILE A 403 -6.77 -19.48 4.17
CA ILE A 403 -7.40 -20.75 4.61
C ILE A 403 -8.41 -20.50 5.75
N GLU A 404 -8.08 -19.65 6.73
CA GLU A 404 -9.00 -19.27 7.81
C GLU A 404 -10.24 -18.55 7.26
N LEU A 405 -10.06 -17.63 6.30
CA LEU A 405 -11.14 -16.90 5.66
C LEU A 405 -12.09 -17.82 4.89
N ASP A 406 -11.56 -18.77 4.12
CA ASP A 406 -12.37 -19.74 3.36
C ASP A 406 -13.11 -20.73 4.28
N ASN A 407 -12.52 -21.12 5.42
CA ASN A 407 -13.20 -21.89 6.46
C ASN A 407 -14.36 -21.09 7.08
N LEU A 408 -14.12 -19.84 7.48
CA LEU A 408 -15.14 -18.98 8.07
C LEU A 408 -16.30 -18.69 7.10
N LYS A 409 -15.98 -18.49 5.82
CA LYS A 409 -16.95 -18.33 4.72
C LYS A 409 -17.77 -19.61 4.49
N SER A 410 -17.16 -20.78 4.62
CA SER A 410 -17.85 -22.07 4.54
C SER A 410 -18.81 -22.27 5.72
N GLN A 411 -18.41 -21.91 6.93
CA GLN A 411 -19.29 -21.93 8.11
C GLN A 411 -20.47 -20.95 7.97
N TYR A 412 -20.22 -19.74 7.48
CA TYR A 412 -21.28 -18.76 7.20
C TYR A 412 -22.30 -19.29 6.17
N ASN A 413 -21.83 -19.93 5.10
CA ASN A 413 -22.72 -20.53 4.09
C ASN A 413 -23.60 -21.64 4.68
N LEU A 414 -23.04 -22.51 5.53
CA LEU A 414 -23.80 -23.55 6.23
C LEU A 414 -24.89 -22.94 7.12
N GLN A 415 -24.56 -21.94 7.94
CA GLN A 415 -25.54 -21.23 8.78
C GLN A 415 -26.64 -20.55 7.95
N MET A 416 -26.29 -19.97 6.80
CA MET A 416 -27.27 -19.37 5.88
C MET A 416 -28.21 -20.42 5.27
N GLU A 417 -27.74 -21.63 5.01
CA GLU A 417 -28.56 -22.75 4.54
C GLU A 417 -29.46 -23.30 5.67
N GLU A 418 -28.95 -23.44 6.89
CA GLU A 418 -29.76 -23.78 8.08
C GLU A 418 -30.88 -22.75 8.32
N LEU A 419 -30.59 -21.45 8.26
CA LEU A 419 -31.59 -20.38 8.40
C LEU A 419 -32.64 -20.43 7.29
N LYS A 420 -32.24 -20.75 6.06
CA LYS A 420 -33.17 -20.95 4.92
C LYS A 420 -34.08 -22.16 5.17
N ASN A 421 -33.55 -23.26 5.67
CA ASN A 421 -34.32 -24.47 5.99
C ASN A 421 -35.29 -24.23 7.16
N LEU A 422 -34.86 -23.54 8.22
CA LEU A 422 -35.76 -23.10 9.31
C LEU A 422 -36.89 -22.21 8.79
N LYS A 423 -36.59 -21.27 7.88
CA LYS A 423 -37.61 -20.40 7.29
C LYS A 423 -38.66 -21.20 6.49
N ILE A 424 -38.23 -22.18 5.69
CA ILE A 424 -39.14 -23.09 4.97
C ILE A 424 -40.03 -23.83 5.97
N HIS A 425 -39.45 -24.39 7.03
CA HIS A 425 -40.21 -25.11 8.05
C HIS A 425 -41.24 -24.22 8.79
N ILE A 426 -40.89 -22.95 9.06
CA ILE A 426 -41.83 -21.96 9.62
C ILE A 426 -42.99 -21.67 8.64
N GLU A 427 -42.71 -21.57 7.34
CA GLU A 427 -43.77 -21.40 6.33
C GLU A 427 -44.67 -22.64 6.20
N GLU A 428 -44.13 -23.86 6.33
CA GLU A 428 -44.89 -25.11 6.37
C GLU A 428 -45.78 -25.21 7.62
N LEU A 429 -45.21 -24.93 8.80
CA LEU A 429 -45.97 -24.89 10.05
C LEU A 429 -47.09 -23.86 9.98
N LYS A 430 -46.84 -22.66 9.43
CA LYS A 430 -47.87 -21.64 9.25
C LYS A 430 -48.98 -22.09 8.29
N LYS A 431 -48.65 -22.75 7.17
CA LYS A 431 -49.64 -23.34 6.26
C LYS A 431 -50.48 -24.40 6.98
N SER A 432 -49.86 -25.25 7.80
CA SER A 432 -50.59 -26.27 8.56
C SER A 432 -51.52 -25.65 9.62
N GLU A 433 -51.07 -24.59 10.30
CA GLU A 433 -51.86 -23.81 11.26
C GLU A 433 -53.08 -23.19 10.57
N ASP A 434 -52.90 -22.60 9.39
CA ASP A 434 -53.99 -22.01 8.61
C ASP A 434 -54.97 -23.07 8.08
N THR A 435 -54.50 -24.26 7.68
CA THR A 435 -55.40 -25.38 7.34
C THR A 435 -56.20 -25.87 8.55
N LEU A 436 -55.59 -25.95 9.74
CA LEU A 436 -56.29 -26.32 10.98
C LEU A 436 -57.30 -25.24 11.40
N LYS A 437 -57.00 -23.96 11.21
CA LYS A 437 -57.98 -22.87 11.43
C LYS A 437 -59.20 -23.00 10.52
N ILE A 438 -58.98 -23.30 9.23
CA ILE A 438 -60.06 -23.53 8.26
C ILE A 438 -60.88 -24.78 8.65
N GLU A 439 -60.23 -25.87 9.06
CA GLU A 439 -60.91 -27.07 9.53
C GLU A 439 -61.75 -26.81 10.79
N ILE A 440 -61.20 -26.09 11.79
CA ILE A 440 -61.93 -25.66 12.98
C ILE A 440 -63.11 -24.75 12.64
N GLN A 441 -62.97 -23.84 11.65
CA GLN A 441 -64.09 -23.03 11.16
C GLN A 441 -65.17 -23.89 10.49
N ASN A 442 -64.79 -24.84 9.64
CA ASN A 442 -65.71 -25.78 8.99
C ASN A 442 -66.45 -26.66 10.00
N LEU A 443 -65.74 -27.18 11.01
CA LEU A 443 -66.33 -27.93 12.13
C LEU A 443 -67.34 -27.06 12.88
N LYS A 444 -66.98 -25.83 13.26
CA LYS A 444 -67.92 -24.88 13.90
C LYS A 444 -69.16 -24.60 13.03
N VAL A 445 -69.01 -24.38 11.73
CA VAL A 445 -70.14 -24.15 10.81
C VAL A 445 -71.02 -25.40 10.70
N ASN A 446 -70.43 -26.59 10.65
CA ASN A 446 -71.17 -27.85 10.60
C ASN A 446 -71.86 -28.18 11.94
N GLU A 447 -71.25 -27.85 13.07
CA GLU A 447 -71.87 -27.95 14.39
C GLU A 447 -73.01 -26.93 14.56
N ILE A 448 -72.82 -25.68 14.13
CA ILE A 448 -73.88 -24.67 14.11
C ILE A 448 -75.06 -25.14 13.24
N LYS A 449 -74.80 -25.66 12.03
CA LYS A 449 -75.84 -26.24 11.17
C LYS A 449 -76.57 -27.41 11.85
N LYS A 450 -75.85 -28.35 12.49
CA LYS A 450 -76.46 -29.43 13.26
C LYS A 450 -77.28 -28.92 14.45
N ILE A 451 -76.79 -27.90 15.16
CA ILE A 451 -77.50 -27.26 16.27
C ILE A 451 -78.76 -26.55 15.75
N ASP A 452 -78.72 -25.93 14.58
CA ASP A 452 -79.88 -25.25 13.99
C ASP A 452 -80.86 -26.23 13.33
N GLU A 453 -80.42 -27.38 12.81
CA GLU A 453 -81.28 -28.51 12.45
C GLU A 453 -81.97 -29.11 13.69
N VAL A 454 -81.21 -29.34 14.78
CA VAL A 454 -81.75 -29.84 16.05
C VAL A 454 -82.70 -28.82 16.69
N LYS A 455 -82.41 -27.51 16.63
CA LYS A 455 -83.36 -26.45 17.01
C LYS A 455 -84.57 -26.40 16.07
N GLY A 456 -84.41 -26.63 14.77
CA GLY A 456 -85.53 -26.73 13.82
C GLY A 456 -86.46 -27.91 14.14
N LEU A 457 -85.90 -29.01 14.64
CA LEU A 457 -86.64 -30.15 15.19
C LEU A 457 -87.28 -29.86 16.56
N PHE A 458 -86.58 -29.15 17.47
CA PHE A 458 -87.10 -28.81 18.80
C PHE A 458 -88.15 -27.68 18.79
N MET A 459 -88.03 -26.67 17.93
CA MET A 459 -88.98 -25.56 17.83
C MET A 459 -90.31 -25.97 17.18
N LYS A 460 -90.44 -27.23 16.74
CA LYS A 460 -91.69 -27.81 16.21
C LYS A 460 -92.38 -28.75 17.21
N LYS A 461 -91.87 -28.89 18.45
CA LYS A 461 -92.43 -29.78 19.46
C LYS A 461 -92.23 -29.24 20.88
N ASP A 462 -93.30 -28.63 21.40
CA ASP A 462 -93.63 -28.38 22.82
C ASP A 462 -92.63 -27.44 23.56
N ILE A 463 -92.99 -26.23 24.02
CA ILE A 463 -94.12 -25.84 24.88
C ILE A 463 -94.33 -26.81 26.06
N HIS A 464 -93.41 -26.83 27.03
CA HIS A 464 -93.73 -26.61 28.45
C HIS A 464 -92.49 -26.59 29.37
N ASN A 465 -92.67 -26.03 30.59
CA ASN A 465 -91.86 -26.19 31.82
C ASN A 465 -90.57 -25.37 32.03
N GLN A 466 -90.78 -24.15 32.52
CA GLN A 466 -90.33 -23.61 33.82
C GLN A 466 -89.06 -24.15 34.54
N ARG A 467 -88.16 -23.19 34.83
CA ARG A 467 -87.43 -22.91 36.10
C ARG A 467 -86.43 -23.94 36.69
N LYS A 468 -85.16 -23.52 36.82
CA LYS A 468 -84.45 -23.06 38.06
C LYS A 468 -82.99 -22.67 37.72
N GLU A 469 -82.53 -21.45 37.99
CA GLU A 469 -81.87 -20.93 39.23
C GLU A 469 -80.38 -21.31 39.40
N GLY A 470 -79.50 -20.28 39.39
CA GLY A 470 -78.10 -20.33 39.88
C GLY A 470 -77.08 -21.06 38.98
N VAL A 471 -75.77 -20.79 39.01
CA VAL A 471 -74.96 -19.77 39.71
C VAL A 471 -73.78 -19.43 38.78
N GLY A 472 -73.42 -18.15 38.62
CA GLY A 472 -72.24 -17.75 37.84
C GLY A 472 -71.07 -17.37 38.74
N TYR A 473 -69.84 -17.73 38.36
CA TYR A 473 -68.62 -17.09 38.86
C TYR A 473 -67.56 -16.92 37.76
N PHE A 474 -66.82 -15.85 37.94
CA PHE A 474 -65.94 -15.11 37.04
C PHE A 474 -64.69 -15.85 36.54
N ALA A 475 -64.09 -15.29 35.48
CA ALA A 475 -62.71 -15.54 35.07
C ALA A 475 -61.69 -15.11 36.13
N ASN A 476 -60.47 -15.67 36.14
CA ASN A 476 -59.26 -14.96 35.68
C ASN A 476 -57.93 -15.76 35.77
N PHE A 477 -56.90 -15.15 35.22
CA PHE A 477 -55.52 -15.57 34.94
C PHE A 477 -54.58 -15.95 36.12
N ASN A 478 -53.54 -16.68 35.72
CA ASN A 478 -52.10 -16.54 36.08
C ASN A 478 -51.45 -17.20 37.33
N ASN A 479 -50.36 -17.92 37.00
CA ASN A 479 -49.01 -17.92 37.59
C ASN A 479 -48.62 -18.75 38.84
N SER A 480 -47.40 -19.29 38.69
CA SER A 480 -46.34 -19.62 39.68
C SER A 480 -46.34 -20.97 40.44
N ASP A 481 -45.21 -21.68 40.26
CA ASP A 481 -44.43 -22.50 41.21
C ASP A 481 -45.07 -23.69 41.97
N ARG A 482 -44.56 -24.92 41.73
CA ARG A 482 -43.42 -25.51 42.49
C ARG A 482 -43.03 -26.94 42.04
N ARG A 483 -41.74 -27.26 42.25
CA ARG A 483 -41.04 -28.58 42.25
C ARG A 483 -41.64 -29.59 43.28
N PRO A 484 -41.30 -30.92 43.33
CA PRO A 484 -39.94 -31.49 43.11
C PRO A 484 -39.78 -32.93 42.51
N SER A 485 -38.52 -33.27 42.17
CA SER A 485 -37.88 -34.63 42.13
C SER A 485 -38.45 -35.73 41.19
N ALA A 486 -37.66 -36.63 40.56
CA ALA A 486 -36.28 -37.07 40.81
C ALA A 486 -35.52 -37.51 39.52
N SER A 487 -34.18 -37.70 39.62
CA SER A 487 -33.23 -38.58 38.86
C SER A 487 -33.56 -39.05 37.43
N SER A 488 -32.65 -39.11 36.44
CA SER A 488 -31.18 -39.00 36.32
C SER A 488 -30.85 -38.65 34.84
N SER A 489 -29.66 -38.22 34.37
CA SER A 489 -28.27 -38.55 34.73
C SER A 489 -27.25 -37.44 34.36
N SER A 490 -26.08 -37.52 35.02
CA SER A 490 -24.76 -36.85 34.85
C SER A 490 -24.58 -35.83 33.70
N GLN A 491 -24.40 -34.52 33.93
CA GLN A 491 -23.30 -33.78 34.61
C GLN A 491 -22.13 -33.33 33.73
N THR A 492 -21.91 -32.01 33.73
CA THR A 492 -20.76 -31.26 33.21
C THR A 492 -19.99 -30.58 34.36
N CYS A 493 -18.80 -30.05 34.03
CA CYS A 493 -18.09 -28.89 34.65
C CYS A 493 -17.07 -29.06 35.81
N LEU A 494 -15.80 -28.70 35.48
CA LEU A 494 -14.89 -27.75 36.18
C LEU A 494 -14.29 -28.14 37.58
N PRO A 495 -13.29 -27.42 38.15
CA PRO A 495 -12.23 -26.51 37.60
C PRO A 495 -10.79 -26.80 38.18
N THR A 496 -9.81 -25.88 37.99
CA THR A 496 -8.86 -25.34 39.04
C THR A 496 -7.30 -25.49 38.88
N LEU A 497 -6.63 -24.35 38.63
CA LEU A 497 -5.28 -23.85 39.07
C LEU A 497 -3.89 -24.45 38.65
N THR A 498 -2.90 -23.52 38.69
CA THR A 498 -1.41 -23.65 38.61
C THR A 498 -0.81 -23.89 37.21
N SER A 499 0.32 -23.30 36.76
CA SER A 499 1.23 -22.24 37.29
C SER A 499 2.11 -21.65 36.14
N PRO A 500 2.95 -20.60 36.34
CA PRO A 500 3.42 -19.69 35.27
C PRO A 500 4.92 -19.80 34.86
N THR A 501 5.44 -18.75 34.20
CA THR A 501 6.86 -18.38 33.88
C THR A 501 7.26 -18.69 32.42
N SER A 502 7.47 -17.76 31.48
CA SER A 502 8.10 -16.42 31.43
C SER A 502 9.63 -16.39 31.50
N THR A 503 10.31 -16.33 30.34
CA THR A 503 11.67 -15.75 30.23
C THR A 503 11.84 -14.94 28.96
N THR A 504 11.89 -13.62 29.14
CA THR A 504 12.49 -12.66 28.20
C THR A 504 13.93 -12.42 28.66
N THR A 505 14.92 -12.48 27.77
CA THR A 505 16.21 -11.81 28.03
C THR A 505 16.80 -11.25 26.74
N THR A 506 16.99 -9.94 26.72
CA THR A 506 17.91 -9.21 25.83
C THR A 506 19.08 -8.76 26.68
N GLN A 507 20.34 -8.97 26.26
CA GLN A 507 21.42 -7.96 26.34
C GLN A 507 22.76 -8.45 25.76
N GLN A 508 23.61 -7.46 25.47
CA GLN A 508 25.03 -7.56 25.08
C GLN A 508 25.87 -8.03 26.31
N ARG A 509 27.17 -8.39 26.27
CA ARG A 509 28.33 -7.75 25.59
C ARG A 509 29.61 -8.61 25.76
N ASP A 510 30.60 -8.40 24.88
CA ASP A 510 32.08 -8.51 25.03
C ASP A 510 32.82 -9.82 25.43
N GLN A 511 33.98 -10.03 24.74
CA GLN A 511 35.20 -10.77 25.13
C GLN A 511 35.16 -12.32 25.24
N GLU A 512 36.21 -13.10 24.98
CA GLU A 512 37.46 -13.01 24.17
C GLU A 512 38.09 -14.44 24.10
N GLU A 513 39.10 -14.68 23.23
CA GLU A 513 39.95 -15.92 23.16
C GLU A 513 39.24 -17.27 22.83
N ASP A 514 39.78 -18.29 22.14
CA ASP A 514 40.97 -18.64 21.33
C ASP A 514 40.75 -20.13 20.91
N CYS A 515 41.72 -20.77 20.24
CA CYS A 515 41.76 -22.18 19.74
C CYS A 515 40.94 -22.43 18.46
N GLN A 516 41.55 -22.50 17.27
CA GLN A 516 42.38 -23.61 16.75
C GLN A 516 41.70 -25.00 16.79
N LEU A 517 41.41 -25.58 15.61
CA LEU A 517 42.05 -26.84 15.18
C LEU A 517 41.72 -27.22 13.71
N ASP A 518 42.69 -27.91 13.12
CA ASP A 518 42.83 -28.31 11.71
C ASP A 518 41.69 -29.14 11.08
N SER A 519 41.50 -28.93 9.76
CA SER A 519 41.15 -29.96 8.75
C SER A 519 41.39 -29.39 7.35
N ARG A 520 42.59 -29.50 6.75
CA ARG A 520 43.09 -30.66 5.99
C ARG A 520 42.13 -31.25 4.95
N THR A 521 42.21 -30.75 3.72
CA THR A 521 42.02 -31.59 2.52
C THR A 521 42.97 -31.16 1.41
N SER A 522 43.84 -32.08 0.99
CA SER A 522 44.81 -31.87 -0.09
C SER A 522 44.31 -32.48 -1.38
N THR A 523 44.40 -31.77 -2.51
CA THR A 523 44.45 -32.39 -3.84
C THR A 523 45.42 -31.63 -4.78
N SER A 524 46.60 -32.23 -4.97
CA SER A 524 47.39 -32.12 -6.22
C SER A 524 46.50 -32.60 -7.40
N SER A 525 46.62 -32.21 -8.67
CA SER A 525 47.76 -31.81 -9.51
C SER A 525 47.23 -30.94 -10.69
N HIS A 526 48.00 -30.45 -11.67
CA HIS A 526 49.41 -30.60 -12.04
C HIS A 526 49.89 -29.34 -12.81
N THR A 527 51.19 -29.22 -13.08
CA THR A 527 51.75 -28.18 -13.96
C THR A 527 52.40 -28.83 -15.18
N GLN A 528 51.99 -28.49 -16.41
CA GLN A 528 52.79 -28.82 -17.58
C GLN A 528 52.79 -27.69 -18.61
N LEU A 529 53.97 -27.08 -18.74
CA LEU A 529 54.32 -26.17 -19.82
C LEU A 529 54.60 -26.99 -21.08
N GLN A 530 54.09 -26.57 -22.24
CA GLN A 530 54.67 -27.04 -23.51
C GLN A 530 54.74 -25.91 -24.55
N THR A 531 55.97 -25.64 -24.97
CA THR A 531 56.36 -24.62 -25.92
C THR A 531 56.36 -25.18 -27.35
N HIS A 532 55.68 -24.52 -28.30
CA HIS A 532 55.90 -24.78 -29.72
C HIS A 532 55.98 -23.46 -30.51
N HIS A 533 57.12 -23.28 -31.17
CA HIS A 533 57.36 -22.27 -32.19
C HIS A 533 57.07 -22.85 -33.59
N PRO A 534 56.83 -22.01 -34.62
CA PRO A 534 56.18 -22.44 -35.84
C PRO A 534 57.16 -23.02 -36.87
N SER A 535 56.64 -23.87 -37.76
CA SER A 535 57.32 -24.29 -38.99
C SER A 535 56.43 -24.01 -40.20
N SER A 536 57.04 -23.43 -41.22
CA SER A 536 56.42 -23.05 -42.49
C SER A 536 56.17 -24.26 -43.39
N SER A 537 55.00 -24.33 -44.01
CA SER A 537 54.81 -25.03 -45.28
C SER A 537 53.78 -24.29 -46.15
N THR A 538 53.95 -24.42 -47.46
CA THR A 538 53.39 -23.54 -48.48
C THR A 538 52.39 -24.26 -49.38
N ILE A 539 51.34 -23.53 -49.80
CA ILE A 539 50.52 -23.76 -51.01
C ILE A 539 49.65 -25.03 -51.01
N ASP A 540 48.31 -24.86 -51.04
CA ASP A 540 47.56 -25.11 -52.29
C ASP A 540 46.23 -24.34 -52.35
N LEU A 541 45.72 -24.14 -53.56
CA LEU A 541 44.45 -23.46 -53.87
C LEU A 541 43.29 -24.47 -53.94
N GLY A 542 42.34 -24.37 -53.02
CA GLY A 542 41.11 -25.18 -53.02
C GLY A 542 39.90 -24.35 -52.62
N SER A 543 38.95 -24.19 -53.55
CA SER A 543 37.69 -23.47 -53.32
C SER A 543 36.75 -24.28 -52.44
N GLU A 544 36.46 -23.82 -51.22
CA GLU A 544 35.30 -24.30 -50.48
C GLU A 544 34.64 -23.20 -49.65
N ALA A 545 33.31 -23.30 -49.49
CA ALA A 545 32.47 -22.18 -49.11
C ALA A 545 32.39 -21.95 -47.59
N SER A 546 32.08 -20.71 -47.23
CA SER A 546 31.82 -20.23 -45.86
C SER A 546 30.78 -21.08 -45.11
N SER A 547 31.21 -22.05 -44.32
CA SER A 547 30.43 -22.66 -43.25
C SER A 547 30.45 -21.76 -42.01
N LEU A 548 29.46 -20.87 -41.92
CA LEU A 548 29.11 -20.21 -40.67
C LEU A 548 28.66 -21.27 -39.64
N PRO A 549 28.93 -21.07 -38.33
CA PRO A 549 28.41 -21.97 -37.31
C PRO A 549 26.88 -21.86 -37.29
N VAL A 550 26.22 -22.99 -37.54
CA VAL A 550 24.77 -23.13 -37.43
C VAL A 550 24.43 -23.05 -35.95
N ILE A 551 23.89 -21.90 -35.53
CA ILE A 551 23.18 -21.75 -34.27
C ILE A 551 21.72 -22.12 -34.55
N GLU A 552 21.45 -23.42 -34.63
CA GLU A 552 20.10 -23.95 -34.54
C GLU A 552 19.77 -24.18 -33.05
N ASP A 553 18.51 -23.93 -32.71
CA ASP A 553 17.87 -24.08 -31.40
C ASP A 553 18.36 -23.16 -30.25
N GLU A 554 17.74 -21.99 -30.12
CA GLU A 554 16.83 -21.71 -28.98
C GLU A 554 16.11 -20.35 -29.13
N ALA A 555 15.09 -20.32 -29.99
CA ALA A 555 13.98 -19.36 -29.90
C ALA A 555 12.80 -19.86 -30.74
N GLU A 556 12.04 -20.84 -30.22
CA GLU A 556 10.66 -21.03 -30.68
C GLU A 556 9.88 -19.75 -30.35
N LEU A 557 9.89 -18.77 -31.26
CA LEU A 557 9.02 -17.62 -31.18
C LEU A 557 7.60 -18.15 -31.10
N ASN A 558 6.95 -17.95 -29.95
CA ASN A 558 5.56 -18.32 -29.78
C ASN A 558 4.70 -17.46 -30.73
N PHE A 559 4.44 -18.02 -31.93
CA PHE A 559 3.71 -17.34 -33.01
C PHE A 559 2.30 -16.94 -32.59
N GLU A 560 1.71 -17.63 -31.61
CA GLU A 560 0.42 -17.28 -31.03
C GLU A 560 0.50 -16.05 -30.11
N TYR A 561 1.56 -15.95 -29.28
CA TYR A 561 1.84 -14.72 -28.52
C TYR A 561 2.06 -13.52 -29.47
N LEU A 562 2.91 -13.68 -30.48
CA LEU A 562 3.16 -12.62 -31.47
C LEU A 562 1.86 -12.23 -32.21
N ARG A 563 1.06 -13.22 -32.65
CA ARG A 563 -0.24 -13.00 -33.30
C ARG A 563 -1.21 -12.21 -32.41
N ASN A 564 -1.31 -12.56 -31.12
CA ASN A 564 -2.20 -11.90 -30.17
C ASN A 564 -1.73 -10.45 -29.89
N THR A 565 -0.42 -10.23 -29.76
CA THR A 565 0.15 -8.87 -29.66
C THR A 565 -0.17 -8.04 -30.90
N LEU A 566 0.06 -8.58 -32.12
CA LEU A 566 -0.26 -7.88 -33.37
C LEU A 566 -1.76 -7.53 -33.48
N LEU A 567 -2.66 -8.42 -33.06
CA LEU A 567 -4.10 -8.17 -33.04
C LEU A 567 -4.47 -7.01 -32.09
N GLN A 568 -3.93 -7.00 -30.88
CA GLN A 568 -4.17 -5.92 -29.89
C GLN A 568 -3.75 -4.53 -30.42
N PHE A 569 -2.63 -4.46 -31.13
CA PHE A 569 -2.17 -3.23 -31.78
C PHE A 569 -3.01 -2.81 -33.01
N LEU A 570 -3.72 -3.74 -33.65
CA LEU A 570 -4.58 -3.46 -34.82
C LEU A 570 -6.01 -3.06 -34.42
N GLU A 571 -6.50 -3.59 -33.30
CA GLU A 571 -7.81 -3.29 -32.72
C GLU A 571 -7.96 -1.80 -32.39
N HIS A 572 -6.96 -1.22 -31.73
CA HIS A 572 -6.91 0.21 -31.39
C HIS A 572 -6.26 1.04 -32.50
N LYS A 573 -7.00 1.96 -33.13
CA LYS A 573 -6.47 2.81 -34.22
C LYS A 573 -5.28 3.66 -33.79
N GLU A 574 -5.29 4.22 -32.58
CA GLU A 574 -4.17 5.00 -32.04
C GLU A 574 -2.87 4.21 -31.80
N MET A 575 -2.95 2.88 -31.69
CA MET A 575 -1.79 2.02 -31.39
C MET A 575 -1.03 1.57 -32.65
N ARG A 576 -1.63 1.66 -33.82
CA ARG A 576 -1.03 1.19 -35.09
C ARG A 576 0.30 1.88 -35.48
N PRO A 577 0.53 3.18 -35.22
CA PRO A 577 1.86 3.79 -35.45
C PRO A 577 2.96 3.19 -34.55
N HIS A 578 2.59 2.70 -33.36
CA HIS A 578 3.52 1.99 -32.47
C HIS A 578 3.83 0.59 -33.01
N LEU A 579 2.84 -0.10 -33.60
CA LEU A 579 3.04 -1.38 -34.28
C LEU A 579 4.08 -1.31 -35.40
N VAL A 580 4.01 -0.27 -36.25
CA VAL A 580 4.99 -0.04 -37.33
C VAL A 580 6.40 0.17 -36.77
N ARG A 581 6.54 0.82 -35.61
CA ARG A 581 7.83 1.03 -34.93
C ARG A 581 8.39 -0.29 -34.38
N VAL A 582 7.56 -1.10 -33.72
CA VAL A 582 7.96 -2.40 -33.16
C VAL A 582 8.31 -3.40 -34.27
N LEU A 583 7.48 -3.52 -35.30
CA LEU A 583 7.77 -4.35 -36.48
C LEU A 583 9.01 -3.87 -37.23
N GLY A 584 9.27 -2.56 -37.28
CA GLY A 584 10.49 -2.01 -37.88
C GLY A 584 11.77 -2.44 -37.17
N VAL A 585 11.73 -2.65 -35.85
CA VAL A 585 12.87 -3.19 -35.08
C VAL A 585 13.00 -4.70 -35.30
N ILE A 586 11.91 -5.45 -35.21
CA ILE A 586 11.94 -6.93 -35.33
C ILE A 586 12.32 -7.36 -36.76
N LEU A 587 11.71 -6.75 -37.77
CA LEU A 587 11.91 -7.08 -39.19
C LEU A 587 12.98 -6.22 -39.87
N HIS A 588 13.74 -5.43 -39.10
CA HIS A 588 14.87 -4.63 -39.57
C HIS A 588 14.55 -3.70 -40.76
N PHE A 589 13.39 -3.05 -40.75
CA PHE A 589 12.98 -2.12 -41.81
C PHE A 589 13.89 -0.89 -41.86
N THR A 590 14.22 -0.45 -43.07
CA THR A 590 14.96 0.80 -43.27
C THR A 590 14.13 2.01 -42.81
N PRO A 591 14.77 3.14 -42.43
CA PRO A 591 14.06 4.37 -42.06
C PRO A 591 13.14 4.93 -43.15
N GLN A 592 13.33 4.54 -44.42
CA GLN A 592 12.46 4.90 -45.54
C GLN A 592 11.20 4.03 -45.60
N GLU A 593 11.32 2.72 -45.35
CA GLU A 593 10.19 1.79 -45.28
C GLU A 593 9.31 2.07 -44.07
N ILE A 594 9.90 2.31 -42.89
CA ILE A 594 9.17 2.73 -41.68
C ILE A 594 8.34 4.00 -41.97
N ARG A 595 8.93 4.98 -42.66
CA ARG A 595 8.23 6.23 -43.02
C ARG A 595 7.09 6.01 -44.02
N ARG A 596 7.28 5.11 -45.00
CA ARG A 596 6.27 4.73 -46.00
C ARG A 596 5.12 3.89 -45.43
N LEU A 597 5.39 3.11 -44.39
CA LEU A 597 4.37 2.34 -43.65
C LEU A 597 3.60 3.25 -42.69
N ALA A 598 4.29 4.10 -41.94
CA ALA A 598 3.68 5.06 -41.02
C ALA A 598 2.75 6.07 -41.73
N SER A 599 2.99 6.38 -43.01
CA SER A 599 2.11 7.26 -43.80
C SER A 599 0.85 6.57 -44.36
N LYS A 600 0.64 5.28 -44.10
CA LYS A 600 -0.53 4.49 -44.53
C LYS A 600 -1.42 4.04 -43.38
N VAL A 601 -1.04 4.38 -42.15
CA VAL A 601 -1.64 3.96 -40.88
C VAL A 601 -2.38 5.11 -40.24
#